data_AF-A0A7X0CL03-F1
#
_entry.id   AF-A0A7X0CL03-F1
#
_cell.length_a   1.000
_cell.length_b   1.000
_cell.length_c   1.000
_cell.angle_alpha   90.00
_cell.angle_beta   90.00
_cell.angle_gamma   90.00
#
_symmetry.space_group_name_H-M   'P 1'
#
loop_
_entity.id
_entity.type
_entity.pdbx_description
1 polymer ?
#
loop_
_entity_poly.entity_id
_entity_poly.type
_entity_poly.pdbx_seq_one_letter_code
_entity_poly.pdbx_strand_id
1 'polypeptide(L)'
;MNTYKENDLVIYTDSKGNRIDTFVIFDTDTKTGLTHINHFNLKVKANELMMHPRAAKGNPIPLADPLSFNLFKLLKDKFTQRDQAKKTSKALVLYSNNTRLILAKAS
;
A
#
# COMPACT_ATOMS: atom_id res chain seq x y z
N MET A 1 -16.13 6.54 -1.51
CA MET A 1 -15.03 5.83 -0.83
C MET A 1 -14.09 6.87 -0.29
N ASN A 2 -13.62 6.75 0.95
CA ASN A 2 -12.69 7.73 1.51
C ASN A 2 -11.36 7.64 0.75
N THR A 3 -10.85 8.79 0.32
CA THR A 3 -9.56 8.90 -0.35
C THR A 3 -8.58 9.56 0.59
N TYR A 4 -7.56 8.82 1.00
CA TYR A 4 -6.46 9.32 1.81
C TYR A 4 -5.24 9.61 0.94
N LYS A 5 -4.57 10.71 1.24
CA LYS A 5 -3.35 11.18 0.56
C LYS A 5 -2.10 10.70 1.28
N GLU A 6 -0.99 10.67 0.55
CA GLU A 6 0.34 10.39 1.07
C GLU A 6 0.64 11.31 2.26
N ASN A 7 1.18 10.70 3.31
CA ASN A 7 1.47 11.31 4.61
C ASN A 7 0.26 11.66 5.48
N ASP A 8 -0.99 11.41 5.06
CA ASP A 8 -2.14 11.66 5.94
C ASP A 8 -2.04 10.84 7.23
N LEU A 9 -2.27 11.51 8.37
CA LEU A 9 -2.38 10.84 9.67
C LEU A 9 -3.79 10.23 9.81
N VAL A 10 -3.83 8.92 10.01
CA VAL A 10 -5.05 8.12 10.06
C VAL A 10 -5.04 7.18 11.26
N ILE A 11 -6.22 6.81 11.71
CA ILE A 11 -6.43 5.80 12.73
C ILE A 11 -6.84 4.53 12.01
N TYR A 12 -6.00 3.49 12.12
CA TYR A 12 -6.34 2.15 11.68
C TYR A 12 -7.06 1.40 12.80
N THR A 13 -8.14 0.71 12.47
CA THR A 13 -8.82 -0.19 13.41
C THR A 13 -8.57 -1.63 13.02
N ASP A 14 -7.89 -2.39 13.87
CA ASP A 14 -7.66 -3.83 13.64
C ASP A 14 -8.96 -4.63 13.84
N SER A 15 -8.97 -5.86 13.34
CA SER A 15 -9.97 -6.91 13.54
C SER A 15 -10.42 -7.11 15.00
N LYS A 16 -9.55 -6.79 15.97
CA LYS A 16 -9.85 -6.85 17.41
C LYS A 16 -10.50 -5.58 17.96
N GLY A 17 -10.75 -4.56 17.14
CA GLY A 17 -11.28 -3.26 17.55
C GLY A 17 -10.24 -2.30 18.11
N ASN A 18 -8.95 -2.66 18.10
CA ASN A 18 -7.87 -1.79 18.58
C ASN A 18 -7.65 -0.65 17.59
N ARG A 19 -7.63 0.59 18.09
CA ARG A 19 -7.40 1.81 17.31
C ARG A 19 -5.95 2.22 17.41
N ILE A 20 -5.31 2.39 16.25
CA ILE A 20 -3.87 2.56 16.19
C ILE A 20 -3.54 3.71 15.26
N ASP A 21 -2.84 4.69 15.81
CA ASP A 21 -2.40 5.86 15.06
C ASP A 21 -1.29 5.46 14.09
N THR A 22 -1.51 5.78 12.82
CA THR A 22 -0.57 5.47 11.74
C THR A 22 -0.65 6.58 10.69
N PHE A 23 0.24 6.52 9.71
CA PHE A 23 0.21 7.41 8.57
C PHE A 23 0.13 6.61 7.27
N VAL A 24 -0.33 7.31 6.23
CA VAL A 24 -0.45 6.80 4.88
C VAL A 24 0.87 6.93 4.14
N ILE A 25 1.33 5.84 3.53
CA ILE A 25 2.58 5.78 2.76
C ILE A 25 2.33 6.08 1.28
N PHE A 26 1.16 5.68 0.77
CA PHE A 26 0.74 5.92 -0.61
C PHE A 26 -0.72 6.33 -0.64
N ASP A 27 -1.06 7.20 -1.59
CA ASP A 27 -2.43 7.53 -1.93
C ASP A 27 -3.29 6.27 -2.06
N THR A 28 -4.55 6.42 -1.69
CA THR A 28 -5.54 5.34 -1.83
C THR A 28 -5.69 4.97 -3.30
N ASP A 29 -5.49 3.69 -3.62
CA ASP A 29 -5.62 3.19 -4.98
C ASP A 29 -7.08 3.32 -5.45
N THR A 30 -7.31 4.07 -6.53
CA THR A 30 -8.65 4.34 -7.06
C THR A 30 -9.34 3.09 -7.62
N LYS A 31 -8.60 2.05 -8.00
CA LYS A 31 -9.15 0.80 -8.53
C LYS A 31 -9.50 -0.20 -7.42
N THR A 32 -8.61 -0.36 -6.45
CA THR A 32 -8.74 -1.40 -5.40
C THR A 32 -9.29 -0.86 -4.08
N GLY A 33 -9.22 0.46 -3.86
CA GLY A 33 -9.57 1.12 -2.61
C GLY A 33 -8.69 0.76 -1.42
N LEU A 34 -7.50 0.24 -1.71
CA LEU A 34 -6.53 -0.13 -0.70
C LEU A 34 -5.52 1.00 -0.48
N THR A 35 -5.11 1.16 0.77
CA THR A 35 -4.16 2.17 1.23
C THR A 35 -3.02 1.48 1.98
N HIS A 36 -1.79 1.94 1.78
CA HIS A 36 -0.62 1.40 2.47
C HIS A 36 -0.32 2.24 3.72
N ILE A 37 -0.15 1.57 4.86
CA ILE A 37 0.06 2.20 6.17
C ILE A 37 1.27 1.60 6.88
N ASN A 38 1.98 2.40 7.68
CA ASN A 38 3.20 1.97 8.36
C ASN A 38 2.97 1.04 9.55
N HIS A 39 1.79 1.06 10.18
CA HIS A 39 1.48 0.34 11.43
C HIS A 39 2.13 -1.05 11.58
N PHE A 40 2.06 -1.91 10.55
CA PHE A 40 2.95 -3.06 10.39
C PHE A 40 3.33 -3.23 8.92
N ASN A 41 3.55 -2.12 8.20
CA ASN A 41 3.67 -2.13 6.74
C ASN A 41 2.51 -2.88 6.07
N LEU A 42 1.28 -2.50 6.43
CA LEU A 42 0.07 -3.19 6.01
C LEU A 42 -0.57 -2.50 4.81
N LYS A 43 -1.26 -3.30 4.02
CA LYS A 43 -2.17 -2.83 2.98
C LYS A 43 -3.59 -3.10 3.47
N VAL A 44 -4.36 -2.05 3.69
CA VAL A 44 -5.69 -2.11 4.31
C VAL A 44 -6.72 -1.43 3.43
N LYS A 45 -8.01 -1.71 3.64
CA LYS A 45 -9.09 -1.04 2.91
C LYS A 45 -9.30 0.36 3.45
N ALA A 46 -9.61 1.31 2.58
CA ALA A 46 -9.91 2.69 2.97
C ALA A 46 -11.03 2.80 4.03
N ASN A 47 -11.98 1.85 4.04
CA ASN A 47 -13.08 1.83 5.00
C ASN A 47 -12.65 1.41 6.42
N GLU A 48 -11.46 0.80 6.58
CA GLU A 48 -10.89 0.39 7.88
C GLU A 48 -10.03 1.50 8.49
N LEU A 49 -9.94 2.64 7.80
CA LEU A 49 -9.21 3.82 8.21
C LEU A 49 -10.21 4.92 8.57
N MET A 50 -9.83 5.71 9.57
CA MET A 50 -10.50 6.97 9.90
C MET A 50 -9.48 8.09 9.89
N MET A 51 -9.85 9.27 9.39
CA MET A 51 -8.97 10.43 9.47
C MET A 51 -8.75 10.81 10.93
N HIS A 52 -7.49 11.02 11.33
CA HIS A 52 -7.18 11.37 12.70
C HIS A 52 -7.71 12.80 13.00
N PRO A 53 -8.35 13.08 14.16
CA PRO A 53 -8.90 14.41 14.46
C PRO A 53 -7.88 15.55 14.40
N ARG A 54 -6.62 15.25 14.71
CA ARG A 54 -5.48 16.18 14.58
C ARG A 54 -5.05 16.43 13.14
N ALA A 55 -5.33 15.54 12.20
CA ALA A 55 -5.00 15.70 10.78
C ALA A 55 -5.89 16.76 10.11
N ALA A 56 -7.11 16.98 10.63
CA ALA A 56 -8.05 17.97 10.11
C ALA A 56 -7.53 19.42 10.17
N LYS A 57 -6.51 19.70 10.99
CA LYS A 57 -5.86 21.02 11.12
C LYS A 57 -4.66 21.22 10.19
N GLY A 58 -4.39 20.29 9.28
CA GLY A 58 -3.17 20.28 8.48
C GLY A 58 -2.09 19.42 9.14
N ASN A 59 -1.29 18.78 8.30
CA ASN A 59 -0.44 17.64 8.68
C ASN A 59 0.70 18.10 9.60
N PRO A 60 0.74 17.70 10.89
CA PRO A 60 1.76 18.16 11.83
C PRO A 60 3.02 17.29 11.80
N ILE A 61 3.09 16.27 10.92
CA ILE A 61 4.27 15.41 10.84
C ILE A 61 5.45 16.32 10.52
N PRO A 62 6.47 16.38 11.40
CA PRO A 62 7.68 17.08 11.08
C PRO A 62 8.40 16.23 10.03
N LEU A 63 8.06 16.45 8.76
CA LEU A 63 8.95 16.27 7.61
C LEU A 63 10.17 17.22 7.73
N ALA A 64 10.56 17.61 8.94
CA ALA A 64 11.75 18.37 9.26
C ALA A 64 12.84 17.46 9.84
N ASP A 65 12.50 16.22 10.23
CA ASP A 65 13.47 15.25 10.73
C ASP A 65 14.01 14.37 9.58
N PRO A 66 15.33 14.45 9.26
CA PRO A 66 15.96 13.65 8.21
C PRO A 66 15.78 12.13 8.39
N LEU A 67 15.63 11.64 9.63
CA LEU A 67 15.44 10.22 9.91
C LEU A 67 14.07 9.73 9.45
N SER A 68 13.04 10.53 9.69
CA SER A 68 11.67 10.24 9.28
C SER A 68 11.58 10.08 7.76
N PHE A 69 12.20 10.99 6.98
CA PHE A 69 12.27 10.86 5.51
C PHE A 69 12.94 9.59 5.02
N ASN A 70 14.06 9.20 5.65
CA ASN A 70 14.78 8.00 5.24
C ASN A 70 13.93 6.74 5.49
N LEU A 71 13.20 6.70 6.62
CA LEU A 71 12.25 5.64 6.90
C LEU A 71 11.14 5.60 5.83
N PHE A 72 10.52 6.74 5.51
CA PHE A 72 9.50 6.83 4.45
C PHE A 72 10.03 6.31 3.11
N LYS A 73 11.24 6.71 2.72
CA LYS A 73 11.88 6.26 1.48
C LYS A 73 12.05 4.74 1.45
N LEU A 74 12.62 4.15 2.51
CA LEU A 74 12.83 2.71 2.61
C LEU A 74 11.53 1.91 2.53
N LEU A 75 10.47 2.41 3.18
CA LEU A 75 9.14 1.80 3.11
C LEU A 75 8.56 1.85 1.69
N LYS A 76 8.66 3.02 1.04
CA LYS A 76 8.21 3.23 -0.33
C LYS A 76 8.90 2.29 -1.32
N ASP A 77 10.22 2.18 -1.21
CA ASP A 77 11.04 1.28 -2.04
C ASP A 77 10.61 -0.18 -1.85
N LYS A 78 10.41 -0.61 -0.61
CA LYS A 78 9.99 -1.98 -0.27
C LYS A 78 8.64 -2.36 -0.90
N PHE A 79 7.63 -1.48 -0.80
CA PHE A 79 6.32 -1.75 -1.39
C PHE A 79 6.35 -1.72 -2.92
N THR A 80 7.10 -0.78 -3.50
CA THR A 80 7.24 -0.67 -4.95
C THR A 80 7.88 -1.93 -5.53
N GLN A 81 8.96 -2.42 -4.93
CA GLN A 81 9.60 -3.67 -5.34
C GLN A 81 8.65 -4.87 -5.22
N ARG A 82 7.90 -4.98 -4.13
CA ARG A 82 6.92 -6.06 -3.92
C ARG A 82 5.82 -6.06 -4.97
N ASP A 83 5.28 -4.89 -5.29
CA ASP A 83 4.21 -4.76 -6.29
C ASP A 83 4.73 -5.02 -7.72
N GLN A 84 5.98 -4.63 -8.03
CA GLN A 84 6.64 -4.99 -9.29
C GLN A 84 6.89 -6.49 -9.40
N ALA A 85 7.41 -7.14 -8.34
CA ALA A 85 7.65 -8.57 -8.29
C ALA A 85 6.37 -9.41 -8.47
N LYS A 86 5.23 -8.91 -7.97
CA LYS A 86 3.91 -9.52 -8.21
C LYS A 86 3.44 -9.40 -9.65
N LYS A 87 3.82 -8.33 -10.35
CA LYS A 87 3.49 -8.15 -11.78
C LYS A 87 4.35 -9.07 -12.65
N THR A 88 5.65 -9.18 -12.37
CA THR A 88 6.57 -10.03 -13.14
C THR A 88 6.29 -11.52 -12.97
N SER A 89 5.97 -11.98 -11.74
CA SER A 89 5.58 -13.37 -11.50
C SER A 89 4.30 -13.78 -12.24
N LYS A 90 3.28 -12.92 -12.31
CA LYS A 90 2.07 -13.17 -13.11
C LYS A 90 2.36 -13.23 -14.61
N ALA A 91 3.25 -12.38 -15.11
CA ALA A 91 3.65 -12.41 -16.52
C ALA A 91 4.33 -13.75 -16.85
N LEU A 92 5.23 -14.23 -15.99
CA LEU A 92 5.99 -15.47 -16.22
C LEU A 92 5.08 -16.72 -16.28
N VAL A 93 4.04 -16.80 -15.42
CA VAL A 93 3.03 -17.87 -15.46
C VAL A 93 2.18 -17.83 -16.74
N LEU A 94 1.87 -16.64 -17.26
CA LEU A 94 1.12 -16.50 -18.51
C LEU A 94 1.93 -17.02 -19.71
N TYR A 95 3.22 -16.70 -19.78
CA TYR A 95 4.12 -17.16 -20.84
C TYR A 95 4.28 -18.68 -20.84
N SER A 96 4.41 -19.33 -19.67
CA SER A 96 4.55 -20.79 -19.59
C SER A 96 3.28 -21.54 -20.01
N ASN A 97 2.11 -20.98 -19.74
CA ASN A 97 0.83 -21.62 -20.10
C ASN A 97 0.55 -21.51 -21.60
N ASN A 98 0.88 -20.37 -22.23
CA ASN A 98 0.73 -20.21 -23.68
C ASN A 98 1.69 -21.08 -24.49
N THR A 99 2.95 -21.26 -24.04
CA THR A 99 3.90 -22.13 -24.75
C THR A 99 3.50 -23.60 -24.70
N ARG A 100 2.89 -24.07 -23.60
CA ARG A 100 2.39 -25.45 -23.49
C ARG A 100 1.19 -25.74 -24.40
N LEU A 101 0.33 -24.76 -24.67
CA LEU A 101 -0.86 -24.95 -25.51
C LEU A 101 -0.52 -25.09 -27.01
N ILE A 102 0.60 -24.52 -27.47
CA ILE A 102 0.97 -24.52 -28.89
C ILE A 102 1.63 -25.85 -29.29
N LEU A 103 2.27 -26.57 -28.36
CA LEU A 103 2.97 -27.83 -28.67
C LEU A 103 2.04 -29.05 -28.79
N ALA A 104 0.84 -29.02 -28.22
CA ALA A 104 -0.07 -30.18 -28.20
C ALA A 104 -0.87 -30.38 -29.51
N LYS A 105 -0.66 -29.53 -30.54
CA LYS A 105 -1.40 -29.56 -31.81
C LYS A 105 -0.54 -29.80 -33.05
N ALA A 106 0.69 -30.29 -32.87
CA ALA A 106 1.55 -30.72 -33.97
C ALA A 106 1.79 -32.24 -33.90
N SER A 107 0.79 -33.02 -34.34
CA SER A 107 0.93 -34.42 -34.76
C SER A 107 -0.21 -34.77 -35.72
#